data_AF-A0A494R356-F1
#
_entry.id   AF-A0A494R356-F1
#
_cell.length_a   1.000
_cell.length_b   1.000
_cell.length_c   1.000
_cell.angle_alpha   90.00
_cell.angle_beta   90.00
_cell.angle_gamma   90.00
#
_symmetry.space_group_name_H-M   'P 1'
#
loop_
_entity.id
_entity.type
_entity.pdbx_description
1 polymer ?
#
loop_
_entity_poly.entity_id
_entity_poly.type
_entity_poly.pdbx_seq_one_letter_code
_entity_poly.pdbx_strand_id
1 'polypeptide(L)'
;MSAGDVPVGQVVQGYVTFVGSEGPWIGAQLMCFSYSVNGKRFHKSLNETVDAWSSATLRKASYGLKVGDPVSVWCSLSDPGVCCIGEKPAEKPALLRLIEALGAIGFLS
;
A
#
# COMPACT_ATOMS: atom_id res chain seq x y z
N MET A 1 -14.18 25.76 -13.71
CA MET A 1 -13.59 24.50 -13.19
C MET A 1 -12.92 24.85 -11.88
N SER A 2 -13.41 24.34 -10.75
CA SER A 2 -12.84 24.61 -9.43
C SER A 2 -11.55 23.82 -9.25
N ALA A 3 -10.51 24.46 -8.74
CA ALA A 3 -9.31 23.81 -8.25
C ALA A 3 -9.66 22.98 -7.01
N GLY A 4 -9.81 21.66 -7.15
CA GLY A 4 -10.20 20.81 -6.03
C GLY A 4 -9.78 19.36 -6.18
N ASP A 5 -9.91 18.80 -7.38
CA ASP A 5 -9.62 17.39 -7.59
C ASP A 5 -8.32 17.22 -8.37
N VAL A 6 -7.21 17.28 -7.64
CA VAL A 6 -5.93 16.77 -8.14
C VAL A 6 -6.13 15.28 -8.50
N PRO A 7 -5.73 14.82 -9.70
CA PRO A 7 -5.85 13.42 -10.08
C PRO A 7 -5.28 12.54 -8.97
N VAL A 8 -6.17 11.73 -8.38
CA VAL A 8 -5.84 10.85 -7.27
C VAL A 8 -4.97 9.71 -7.81
N GLY A 9 -4.00 9.24 -7.01
CA GLY A 9 -2.98 8.26 -7.45
C GLY A 9 -3.51 7.04 -8.21
N GLN A 10 -2.64 6.36 -8.94
CA GLN A 10 -3.04 5.29 -9.84
C GLN A 10 -3.37 4.01 -9.07
N VAL A 11 -4.56 3.43 -9.33
CA VAL A 11 -4.89 2.07 -8.90
C VAL A 11 -4.46 1.12 -10.00
N VAL A 12 -3.59 0.17 -9.66
CA VAL A 12 -3.09 -0.87 -10.55
C VAL A 12 -3.39 -2.25 -9.97
N GLN A 13 -3.42 -3.25 -10.84
CA GLN A 13 -3.52 -4.63 -10.39
C GLN A 13 -2.14 -5.15 -9.96
N GLY A 14 -2.08 -5.67 -8.74
CA GLY A 14 -0.98 -6.47 -8.22
C GLY A 14 -1.41 -7.92 -7.99
N TYR A 15 -0.46 -8.71 -7.49
CA TYR A 15 -0.68 -10.11 -7.15
C TYR A 15 -0.01 -10.45 -5.83
N VAL A 16 -0.71 -11.24 -5.03
CA VAL A 16 -0.17 -11.79 -3.79
C VAL A 16 0.96 -12.77 -4.12
N THR A 17 2.11 -12.55 -3.52
CA THR A 17 3.32 -13.37 -3.73
C THR A 17 3.68 -14.22 -2.51
N PHE A 18 3.21 -13.81 -1.32
CA PHE A 18 3.39 -14.55 -0.08
C PHE A 18 2.24 -14.26 0.87
N VAL A 19 1.76 -15.29 1.57
CA VAL A 19 0.85 -15.17 2.71
C VAL A 19 1.35 -16.12 3.79
N GLY A 20 1.55 -15.61 4.99
CA GLY A 20 2.03 -16.38 6.12
C GLY A 20 1.49 -15.83 7.45
N SER A 21 1.80 -16.57 8.50
CA SER A 21 1.58 -16.17 9.89
C SER A 21 2.93 -16.17 10.59
N GLU A 22 3.25 -15.13 11.36
CA GLU A 22 4.28 -15.31 12.38
C GLU A 22 3.70 -16.26 13.44
N GLY A 23 4.37 -17.40 13.68
CA GLY A 23 4.12 -18.17 14.90
C GLY A 23 4.54 -17.38 16.15
N PRO A 24 4.64 -18.02 17.32
CA PRO A 24 3.55 -18.27 18.27
C PRO A 24 2.78 -17.01 18.76
N TRP A 25 3.00 -15.82 18.19
CA TRP A 25 2.27 -14.62 18.51
C TRP A 25 0.92 -14.62 17.79
N ILE A 26 -0.14 -14.91 18.54
CA ILE A 26 -1.52 -14.94 18.04
C ILE A 26 -1.83 -13.62 17.30
N GLY A 27 -1.93 -13.67 15.97
CA GLY A 27 -2.60 -12.66 15.16
C GLY A 27 -1.76 -11.82 14.19
N ALA A 28 -0.44 -12.00 14.11
CA ALA A 28 0.39 -11.27 13.13
C ALA A 28 0.37 -11.98 11.77
N GLN A 29 -0.43 -11.46 10.83
CA GLN A 29 -0.49 -11.96 9.45
C GLN A 29 0.54 -11.21 8.59
N LEU A 30 1.44 -11.94 7.95
CA LEU A 30 2.41 -11.40 7.00
C LEU A 30 1.90 -11.68 5.59
N MET A 31 1.91 -10.66 4.74
CA MET A 31 1.63 -10.85 3.32
C MET A 31 2.49 -9.91 2.49
N CYS A 32 2.97 -10.44 1.36
CA CYS A 32 3.74 -9.70 0.37
C CYS A 32 3.04 -9.78 -0.98
N PHE A 33 3.14 -8.72 -1.76
CA PHE A 33 2.55 -8.61 -3.08
C PHE A 33 3.54 -7.95 -4.05
N SER A 34 3.28 -8.14 -5.34
CA SER A 34 3.99 -7.42 -6.39
C SER A 34 3.03 -6.74 -7.33
N TYR A 35 3.40 -5.56 -7.81
CA TYR A 35 2.66 -4.78 -8.78
C TYR A 35 3.62 -4.14 -9.78
N SER A 36 3.11 -3.73 -10.94
CA SER A 36 3.91 -3.05 -11.95
C SER A 36 3.26 -1.73 -12.34
N VAL A 37 4.08 -0.68 -12.41
CA VAL A 37 3.65 0.67 -12.82
C VAL A 37 4.81 1.33 -13.55
N ASN A 38 4.51 2.02 -14.65
CA ASN A 38 5.51 2.70 -15.49
C ASN A 38 6.68 1.79 -15.92
N GLY A 39 6.40 0.52 -16.25
CA GLY A 39 7.41 -0.46 -16.68
C GLY A 39 8.35 -0.96 -15.56
N LYS A 40 8.15 -0.54 -14.31
CA LYS A 40 8.90 -1.02 -13.14
C LYS A 40 8.03 -1.96 -12.31
N ARG A 41 8.65 -3.05 -11.83
CA ARG A 41 8.03 -3.99 -10.90
C ARG A 41 8.44 -3.67 -9.48
N PHE A 42 7.47 -3.62 -8.59
CA PHE A 42 7.66 -3.44 -7.15
C PHE A 42 7.24 -4.70 -6.42
N HIS A 43 7.93 -5.01 -5.33
CA HIS A 43 7.60 -6.06 -4.39
C HIS A 43 7.58 -5.46 -2.99
N LYS A 44 6.48 -5.64 -2.27
CA LYS A 44 6.22 -4.98 -0.99
C LYS A 44 5.58 -5.96 -0.03
N SER A 45 6.00 -5.92 1.22
CA SER A 45 5.23 -6.46 2.34
C SER A 45 4.15 -5.46 2.76
N LEU A 46 3.04 -5.96 3.31
CA LEU A 46 2.00 -5.13 3.91
C LEU A 46 2.54 -4.18 5.01
N ASN A 47 3.65 -4.55 5.66
CA ASN A 47 4.31 -3.72 6.67
C ASN A 47 5.12 -2.55 6.07
N GLU A 48 5.42 -2.59 4.78
CA GLU A 48 6.07 -1.50 4.04
C GLU A 48 5.06 -0.55 3.39
N THR A 49 3.76 -0.84 3.49
CA THR A 49 2.70 0.02 2.96
C THR A 49 2.20 0.99 4.02
N VAL A 50 1.39 1.97 3.57
CA VAL A 50 0.64 2.85 4.47
C VAL A 50 -0.44 2.09 5.28
N ASP A 51 -0.57 0.77 5.15
CA ASP A 51 -1.49 -0.05 5.95
C ASP A 51 -0.87 -0.60 7.23
N ALA A 52 0.46 -0.57 7.36
CA ALA A 52 1.24 -1.13 8.46
C ALA A 52 0.92 -0.57 9.85
N TRP A 53 0.33 0.63 9.94
CA TRP A 53 0.08 1.32 11.22
C TRP A 53 -1.12 0.77 11.99
N SER A 54 -1.96 -0.06 11.37
CA SER A 54 -3.15 -0.65 12.00
C SER A 54 -3.18 -2.14 11.76
N SER A 55 -2.90 -2.93 12.80
CA SER A 55 -3.01 -4.39 12.77
C SER A 55 -4.41 -4.87 12.36
N ALA A 56 -5.47 -4.11 12.69
CA ALA A 56 -6.83 -4.38 12.24
C ALA A 56 -7.00 -4.16 10.73
N THR A 57 -6.38 -3.11 10.18
CA THR A 57 -6.42 -2.82 8.75
C THR A 57 -5.59 -3.83 7.96
N LEU A 58 -4.41 -4.18 8.47
CA LEU A 58 -3.57 -5.27 7.93
C LEU A 58 -4.37 -6.56 7.86
N ARG A 59 -4.97 -6.98 8.98
CA ARG A 59 -5.77 -8.22 9.06
C ARG A 59 -6.94 -8.20 8.07
N LYS A 60 -7.65 -7.07 7.93
CA LYS A 60 -8.75 -6.93 6.97
C LYS A 60 -8.26 -7.01 5.53
N ALA A 61 -7.14 -6.36 5.21
CA ALA A 61 -6.56 -6.34 3.87
C ALA A 61 -5.99 -7.69 3.44
N SER A 62 -5.46 -8.48 4.37
CA SER A 62 -4.92 -9.82 4.12
C SER A 62 -5.93 -10.95 4.33
N TYR A 63 -7.14 -10.67 4.82
CA TYR A 63 -8.10 -11.71 5.18
C TYR A 63 -8.55 -12.51 3.96
N GLY A 64 -8.35 -13.82 4.00
CA GLY A 64 -8.81 -14.74 2.96
C GLY A 64 -7.98 -14.74 1.68
N LEU A 65 -6.94 -13.89 1.57
CA LEU A 65 -6.04 -13.88 0.42
C LEU A 65 -5.10 -15.09 0.41
N LYS A 66 -4.78 -15.55 -0.81
CA LYS A 66 -3.85 -16.63 -1.11
C LYS A 66 -2.80 -16.17 -2.09
N VAL A 67 -1.68 -16.88 -2.16
CA VAL A 67 -0.66 -16.66 -3.19
C VAL A 67 -1.28 -16.80 -4.58
N GLY A 68 -1.01 -15.82 -5.44
CA GLY A 68 -1.56 -15.74 -6.79
C GLY A 68 -2.85 -14.92 -6.89
N ASP A 69 -3.53 -14.61 -5.78
CA ASP A 69 -4.74 -13.81 -5.81
C ASP A 69 -4.44 -12.40 -6.36
N PRO A 70 -5.34 -11.84 -7.18
CA PRO A 70 -5.23 -10.45 -7.60
C PRO A 70 -5.52 -9.53 -6.42
N VAL A 71 -4.81 -8.40 -6.37
CA VAL A 71 -5.04 -7.37 -5.35
C VAL A 71 -4.98 -6.00 -6.00
N SER A 72 -5.92 -5.12 -5.67
CA SER A 72 -5.85 -3.72 -6.08
C SER A 72 -4.77 -3.01 -5.28
N VAL A 73 -3.87 -2.31 -5.95
CA VAL A 73 -2.80 -1.54 -5.31
C VAL A 73 -2.93 -0.10 -5.75
N TRP A 74 -3.18 0.79 -4.79
CA TRP A 74 -3.03 2.21 -5.02
C TRP A 74 -1.55 2.58 -4.90
N CYS A 75 -1.04 3.38 -5.83
CA CYS A 75 0.31 3.92 -5.77
C CYS A 75 0.30 5.44 -6.01
N SER A 76 1.25 6.13 -5.38
CA SER A 76 1.42 7.57 -5.57
C SER A 76 1.95 7.88 -6.97
N LEU A 77 1.44 8.97 -7.57
CA LEU A 77 1.96 9.48 -8.86
C LEU A 77 3.34 10.12 -8.70
N SER A 78 3.65 10.64 -7.52
CA SER A 78 4.90 11.32 -7.21
C SER A 78 6.02 10.32 -6.87
N ASP A 79 5.66 9.24 -6.16
CA ASP A 79 6.58 8.14 -5.84
C ASP A 79 5.87 6.80 -5.98
N PRO A 80 6.09 6.07 -7.09
CA PRO A 80 5.49 4.74 -7.30
C PRO A 80 5.88 3.68 -6.26
N GLY A 81 6.92 3.93 -5.46
CA GLY A 81 7.33 3.10 -4.33
C GLY A 81 6.45 3.26 -3.09
N VAL A 82 5.64 4.33 -3.01
CA VAL A 82 4.62 4.54 -1.97
C VAL A 82 3.30 3.96 -2.44
N CYS A 83 2.78 2.97 -1.71
CA CYS A 83 1.54 2.28 -2.06
C CYS A 83 0.72 1.85 -0.85
N CYS A 84 -0.53 1.44 -1.11
CA CYS A 84 -1.42 0.75 -0.17
C CYS A 84 -2.34 -0.23 -0.91
N ILE A 85 -2.91 -1.19 -0.18
CA ILE A 85 -3.88 -2.13 -0.75
C ILE A 85 -5.26 -1.46 -0.82
N GLY A 86 -5.93 -1.62 -1.96
CA GLY A 86 -7.26 -1.09 -2.22
C GLY A 86 -7.22 0.33 -2.78
N GLU A 87 -7.78 1.27 -2.01
CA GLU A 87 -8.04 2.64 -2.46
C GLU A 87 -7.09 3.66 -1.82
N LYS A 88 -7.15 4.92 -2.30
CA LYS A 88 -6.35 6.02 -1.78
C LYS A 88 -6.51 6.12 -0.26
N PRO A 89 -5.46 6.38 0.51
CA PRO A 89 -5.57 6.59 1.95
C PRO A 89 -6.28 7.90 2.37
N ALA A 90 -7.11 8.53 1.54
CA ALA A 90 -7.88 9.74 1.92
C ALA A 90 -8.82 9.50 3.12
N GLU A 91 -9.15 8.25 3.44
CA GLU A 91 -9.82 7.86 4.69
C GLU A 91 -8.86 7.72 5.89
N LYS A 92 -7.57 8.02 5.73
CA LYS A 92 -6.48 7.90 6.73
C LYS A 92 -5.70 9.24 6.82
N PRO A 93 -6.27 10.27 7.48
CA PRO A 93 -6.00 11.67 7.11
C PRO A 93 -4.65 12.27 7.55
N ALA A 94 -4.00 11.74 8.60
CA ALA A 94 -2.87 12.45 9.23
C ALA A 94 -1.49 12.04 8.65
N LEU A 95 -1.29 10.76 8.36
CA LEU A 95 0.03 10.22 8.03
C LEU A 95 0.37 10.32 6.54
N LEU A 96 -0.63 10.23 5.65
CA LEU A 96 -0.39 10.39 4.21
C LEU A 96 0.10 11.81 3.88
N ARG A 97 -0.49 12.82 4.53
CA ARG A 97 -0.02 14.21 4.44
C ARG A 97 1.42 14.37 4.92
N LEU A 98 1.82 13.63 5.96
CA LEU A 98 3.18 13.67 6.48
C LEU A 98 4.17 12.99 5.53
N ILE A 99 3.84 11.81 4.98
CA ILE A 99 4.72 11.08 4.05
C ILE A 99 4.82 11.80 2.69
N GLU A 100 3.70 12.31 2.15
CA GLU A 100 3.70 13.13 0.93
C GLU A 100 4.49 14.44 1.15
N ALA A 101 4.35 15.09 2.31
CA ALA A 101 5.16 16.26 2.65
C ALA A 101 6.65 15.89 2.74
N LEU A 102 7.03 14.82 3.44
CA LEU A 102 8.43 14.42 3.60
C LEU A 102 9.08 13.97 2.28
N GLY A 103 8.33 13.30 1.41
CA GLY A 103 8.76 12.94 0.05
C GLY A 103 8.94 14.18 -0.85
N ALA A 104 8.03 15.16 -0.75
CA ALA A 104 8.13 16.42 -1.50
C ALA A 104 9.30 17.32 -1.04
N ILE A 105 9.75 17.18 0.21
CA ILE A 105 10.86 17.95 0.79
C ILE A 105 12.22 17.24 0.52
N GLY A 106 12.25 16.10 -0.17
CA GLY A 106 13.49 15.40 -0.53
C GLY A 106 14.19 14.70 0.66
N PHE A 107 13.49 14.47 1.77
CA PHE A 107 14.05 13.87 2.99
C PHE A 107 14.19 12.34 2.94
N LEU A 108 13.75 11.69 1.86
CA LEU A 108 13.82 10.23 1.66
C LEU A 108 14.79 9.82 0.54
N SER A 109 15.80 10.66 0.25
CA SER A 109 16.91 10.31 -0.65
C SER A 109 18.03 9.58 0.09
#